data_AF-T0KKD0-F1
#
_entry.id   AF-T0KKD0-F1
#
_cell.length_a   1.000
_cell.length_b   1.000
_cell.length_c   1.000
_cell.angle_alpha   90.00
_cell.angle_beta   90.00
_cell.angle_gamma   90.00
#
_symmetry.space_group_name_H-M   'P 1'
#
loop_
_entity.id
_entity.type
_entity.pdbx_description
1 polymer ?
#
loop_
_entity_poly.entity_id
_entity_poly.type
_entity_poly.pdbx_seq_one_letter_code
_entity_poly.pdbx_strand_id
1 'polypeptide(L)' 'MNAAFCCASIGIVPTVRHADYIGSWLEVLREDNRAIVRAASQASKAADWLLAFLPADDQAAPSTDRRAA' A
#
# COMPACT_ATOMS: atom_id res chain seq x y z
N MET A 1 -4.67 -0.07 -1.69
CA MET A 1 -3.21 -0.01 -1.91
C MET A 1 -2.55 1.01 -0.98
N ASN A 2 -2.90 2.30 -0.99
CA ASN A 2 -2.36 3.32 -0.04
C ASN A 2 -2.48 2.88 1.44
N ALA A 3 -3.69 2.55 1.90
CA ALA A 3 -3.91 2.12 3.28
C ALA A 3 -3.05 0.91 3.70
N ALA A 4 -2.71 0.01 2.77
CA ALA A 4 -1.84 -1.13 3.06
C ALA A 4 -0.39 -0.69 3.32
N PHE A 5 0.11 0.32 2.59
CA PHE A 5 1.43 0.91 2.85
C PHE A 5 1.46 1.61 4.21
N CYS A 6 0.45 2.44 4.53
CA CYS A 6 0.36 3.07 5.84
C CYS A 6 0.29 2.02 6.96
N CYS A 7 -0.56 1.00 6.85
CA CYS A 7 -0.71 -0.05 7.85
C CYS A 7 0.62 -0.79 8.09
N ALA A 8 1.35 -1.12 7.03
CA ALA A 8 2.66 -1.75 7.14
C ALA A 8 3.68 -0.86 7.86
N SER A 9 3.68 0.45 7.59
CA SER A 9 4.60 1.40 8.23
C SER A 9 4.34 1.63 9.72
N ILE A 10 3.11 1.43 10.19
CA ILE A 10 2.73 1.68 11.60
C ILE A 10 2.34 0.40 12.35
N GLY A 11 2.66 -0.77 11.81
CA GLY A 11 2.43 -2.07 12.47
C GLY A 11 0.97 -2.49 12.62
N ILE A 12 0.05 -1.92 11.84
CA ILE A 12 -1.36 -2.33 11.84
C ILE A 12 -1.54 -3.55 10.93
N VAL A 13 -2.14 -4.62 11.48
CA VAL A 13 -2.60 -5.77 10.69
C VAL A 13 -3.98 -5.45 10.12
N PRO A 14 -4.13 -5.31 8.79
CA PRO A 14 -5.42 -4.97 8.20
C PRO A 14 -6.34 -6.21 8.18
N THR A 15 -7.61 -5.99 8.49
CA THR A 15 -8.67 -6.98 8.19
C THR A 15 -9.30 -6.66 6.85
N VAL A 16 -9.50 -7.67 6.00
CA VAL A 16 -10.27 -7.51 4.76
C VAL A 16 -11.73 -7.29 5.13
N ARG A 17 -12.34 -6.20 4.63
CA ARG A 17 -13.75 -5.90 4.93
C ARG A 17 -14.69 -6.17 3.75
N HIS A 18 -14.30 -5.95 2.49
CA HIS A 18 -15.04 -6.40 1.29
C HIS A 18 -14.11 -6.41 0.05
N ALA A 19 -14.30 -7.37 -0.86
CA ALA A 19 -13.45 -7.59 -2.04
C ALA A 19 -14.12 -7.23 -3.37
N ASP A 20 -15.25 -6.52 -3.34
CA ASP A 20 -16.09 -6.24 -4.51
C ASP A 20 -15.37 -5.40 -5.59
N TYR A 21 -14.31 -4.68 -5.20
CA TYR A 21 -13.46 -3.91 -6.10
C TYR A 21 -12.55 -4.78 -7.00
N ILE A 22 -12.36 -6.07 -6.71
CA ILE A 22 -11.49 -6.94 -7.52
C ILE A 22 -12.01 -7.04 -8.94
N GLY A 23 -13.34 -7.16 -9.13
CA GLY A 23 -13.96 -7.23 -10.45
C GLY A 23 -13.65 -5.99 -11.30
N SER A 24 -13.81 -4.80 -10.75
CA SER A 24 -13.49 -3.55 -11.48
C SER A 24 -12.00 -3.44 -11.82
N TRP A 25 -11.10 -3.92 -10.95
CA TRP A 25 -9.67 -3.91 -11.23
C TRP A 25 -9.27 -4.91 -12.32
N LEU A 26 -9.95 -6.06 -12.42
CA LEU A 26 -9.70 -7.02 -13.50
C LEU A 26 -10.03 -6.43 -14.87
N GLU A 27 -11.12 -5.67 -14.99
CA GLU A 27 -11.45 -4.97 -16.25
C GLU A 27 -10.39 -3.90 -16.58
N VAL A 28 -9.99 -3.09 -15.60
CA VAL A 28 -8.92 -2.09 -15.79
C VAL A 28 -7.61 -2.74 -16.26
N LEU A 29 -7.24 -3.90 -15.71
CA LEU A 29 -6.00 -4.58 -16.07
C LEU A 29 -6.04 -5.31 -17.41
N ARG A 30 -7.23 -5.65 -17.90
CA ARG A 30 -7.42 -6.13 -19.27
C ARG A 30 -7.15 -5.04 -20.30
N GLU A 31 -7.51 -3.80 -19.97
CA GLU A 31 -7.30 -2.63 -20.83
C GLU A 31 -5.89 -2.03 -20.71
N ASP A 32 -5.33 -1.97 -19.49
CA ASP A 32 -4.00 -1.42 -19.21
C ASP A 32 -3.23 -2.26 -18.19
N ASN A 33 -2.29 -3.08 -18.68
CA ASN A 33 -1.43 -3.92 -17.84
C ASN A 33 -0.47 -3.11 -16.92
N ARG A 34 -0.28 -1.81 -17.19
CA ARG A 34 0.54 -0.91 -16.36
C ARG A 34 -0.26 -0.15 -15.31
N ALA A 35 -1.59 -0.26 -15.32
CA ALA A 35 -2.46 0.43 -14.37
C ALA A 35 -2.08 0.09 -12.91
N ILE A 36 -1.71 -1.17 -12.63
CA ILE A 36 -1.32 -1.60 -11.28
C ILE A 36 -0.05 -0.89 -10.77
N VAL A 37 0.95 -0.72 -11.63
CA VAL A 37 2.23 -0.09 -11.26
C VAL A 37 2.04 1.42 -11.06
N ARG A 38 1.21 2.05 -11.90
CA ARG A 38 0.84 3.46 -11.76
C ARG A 38 0.05 3.72 -10.48
N ALA A 39 -0.93 2.85 -10.18
CA ALA A 39 -1.71 2.92 -8.96
C ALA A 39 -0.83 2.72 -7.72
N ALA A 40 0.11 1.77 -7.77
CA ALA A 40 1.09 1.57 -6.71
C ALA A 40 1.98 2.80 -6.51
N SER A 41 2.51 3.39 -7.59
CA SER A 41 3.33 4.61 -7.50
C SER A 41 2.59 5.79 -6.85
N GLN A 42 1.31 5.99 -7.20
CA GLN A 42 0.48 7.02 -6.58
C GLN A 42 0.18 6.71 -5.11
N ALA A 43 -0.11 5.44 -4.81
CA ALA A 43 -0.33 4.98 -3.44
C ALA A 43 0.91 5.18 -2.55
N SER A 44 2.12 4.91 -3.05
CA SER A 44 3.36 5.16 -2.32
C SER A 44 3.53 6.63 -1.99
N LYS A 45 3.36 7.53 -2.97
CA LYS A 45 3.46 8.98 -2.75
C LYS A 45 2.45 9.49 -1.73
N ALA A 46 1.22 8.97 -1.77
CA ALA A 46 0.19 9.32 -0.80
C ALA A 46 0.53 8.82 0.60
N ALA A 47 1.05 7.59 0.72
CA ALA A 47 1.49 7.04 1.99
C ALA A 47 2.67 7.84 2.57
N ASP A 48 3.69 8.13 1.76
CA ASP A 48 4.84 8.94 2.16
C ASP A 48 4.39 10.32 2.68
N TRP A 49 3.46 10.96 1.96
CA TRP A 49 2.89 12.24 2.38
C TRP A 49 2.16 12.14 3.71
N LEU A 50 1.32 11.12 3.92
CA LEU A 50 0.62 10.91 5.19
C LEU A 50 1.58 10.62 6.35
N LEU A 51 2.58 9.77 6.10
CA LEU A 51 3.56 9.34 7.10
C LEU A 51 4.52 10.46 7.51
N ALA A 52 4.73 11.46 6.64
CA ALA A 52 5.53 12.65 6.97
C ALA A 52 4.95 13.49 8.13
N PHE A 53 3.69 13.27 8.52
CA PHE A 53 3.05 13.96 9.65
C PHE A 53 3.10 13.15 10.96
N LEU A 54 3.71 11.97 10.98
CA LEU A 54 3.84 11.19 12.22
C LEU A 54 4.82 11.86 13.20
N PRO A 55 4.56 11.80 14.51
CA PRO A 55 5.52 12.21 15.53
C PRO A 55 6.84 11.43 15.38
N ALA A 56 7.96 12.09 15.70
CA ALA A 56 9.31 11.51 15.53
C ALA A 56 9.53 10.20 16.32
N ASP A 57 8.76 9.98 17.39
CA ASP A 57 8.87 8.80 18.25
C ASP A 57 8.26 7.52 17.63
N ASP A 58 7.41 7.62 16.60
CA ASP A 58 6.74 6.48 15.95
C ASP A 58 7.49 5.91 14.73
N GLN A 59 8.66 6.46 14.37
CA GLN A 59 9.43 6.04 13.18
C GLN A 59 10.23 4.73 13.39
N ALA A 60 10.02 4.01 14.50
CA ALA A 60 10.81 2.84 14.86
C ALA A 60 10.08 1.51 14.59
N ALA A 61 10.12 1.04 13.34
CA ALA A 61 10.16 -0.39 13.04
C ALA A 61 10.82 -0.65 11.68
N PRO A 62 12.08 -1.13 11.61
CA PRO A 62 12.65 -1.62 10.37
C PRO A 62 11.94 -2.90 9.95
N SER A 63 11.21 -2.87 8.83
CA SER A 63 10.62 -4.06 8.21
C SER A 63 11.75 -4.97 7.68
N THR A 64 12.22 -5.86 8.54
CA THR A 64 13.15 -6.93 8.15
C THR A 64 12.32 -8.10 7.65
N ASP A 65 12.13 -8.22 6.34
CA ASP A 65 12.60 -9.39 5.59
C ASP A 65 12.35 -9.20 4.09
N ARG A 66 13.44 -8.96 3.36
CA ARG A 66 13.50 -9.08 1.91
C ARG A 66 14.59 -10.09 1.59
N ARG A 67 14.37 -11.39 1.86
CA ARG A 67 15.14 -12.48 1.23
C ARG A 67 14.37 -13.82 1.25
N ALA A 68 13.51 -14.00 0.26
CA ALA A 68 13.24 -15.32 -0.31
C ALA A 68 13.73 -15.31 -1.76
N ALA A 69 14.94 -15.83 -1.97
CA ALA A 69 15.53 -16.24 -3.24
C ALA A 69 16.43 -17.43 -2.97
#